data_AF-A0A850DGX2-F1
#
_entry.id   AF-A0A850DGX2-F1
#
_cell.length_a   1.000
_cell.length_b   1.000
_cell.length_c   1.000
_cell.angle_alpha   90.00
_cell.angle_beta   90.00
_cell.angle_gamma   90.00
#
_symmetry.space_group_name_H-M   'P 1'
#
loop_
_entity.id
_entity.type
_entity.pdbx_description
1 polymer ?
#
loop_
_entity_poly.entity_id
_entity_poly.type
_entity_poly.pdbx_seq_one_letter_code
_entity_poly.pdbx_strand_id
1 'polypeptide(L)'
;MADGGQPLNFDAATIQKTANDIGTIRDSMVKEVDAIKIEAENATHWQGEAAGKFQGVMGEIVVECDSLLKTLHDMGANVESNSKQYQAAEADVAAYIRMPGATS
;
A
#
# COMPACT_ATOMS: atom_id res chain seq x y z
N MET A 1 -0.97 -29.06 24.72
CA MET A 1 0.01 -28.80 23.65
C MET A 1 -0.37 -27.46 23.07
N ALA A 2 0.29 -26.40 23.51
CA ALA A 2 0.10 -25.07 22.94
C ALA A 2 0.94 -25.02 21.67
N ASP A 3 0.27 -24.80 20.53
CA ASP A 3 0.90 -24.48 19.26
C ASP A 3 1.84 -23.30 19.49
N GLY A 4 3.14 -23.58 19.50
CA GLY A 4 4.21 -22.61 19.63
C GLY A 4 4.31 -21.81 18.35
N GLY A 5 3.27 -21.02 18.08
CA GLY A 5 3.20 -20.10 16.96
C GLY A 5 4.52 -19.36 16.90
N GLN A 6 5.33 -19.69 15.90
CA GLN A 6 6.60 -19.04 15.70
C GLN A 6 6.32 -17.54 15.68
N PRO A 7 7.03 -16.72 16.47
CA PRO A 7 6.91 -15.28 16.35
C PRO A 7 7.18 -15.00 14.87
N LEU A 8 6.22 -14.35 14.21
CA LEU A 8 6.39 -13.84 12.86
C LEU A 8 7.59 -12.90 12.95
N ASN A 9 8.78 -13.42 12.65
CA ASN A 9 10.02 -12.68 12.62
C ASN A 9 10.01 -11.82 11.37
N PHE A 10 9.12 -10.83 11.34
CA PHE A 10 9.20 -9.73 10.41
C PHE A 10 10.30 -8.82 10.94
N ASP A 11 11.55 -9.12 10.58
CA ASP A 11 12.63 -8.18 10.85
C ASP A 11 12.29 -6.83 10.18
N ALA A 12 12.74 -5.72 10.78
CA ALA A 12 12.42 -4.40 10.28
C ALA A 12 12.80 -4.21 8.79
N ALA A 13 13.78 -4.97 8.29
CA ALA A 13 14.18 -4.97 6.89
C ALA A 13 13.10 -5.57 5.96
N THR A 14 12.42 -6.63 6.39
CA THR A 14 11.31 -7.26 5.67
C THR A 14 10.12 -6.32 5.57
N ILE A 15 9.76 -5.64 6.67
CA ILE A 15 8.67 -4.66 6.69
C ILE A 15 9.01 -3.47 5.78
N GLN A 16 10.26 -2.97 5.84
CA GLN A 16 10.71 -1.88 4.98
C GLN A 16 10.70 -2.28 3.50
N LYS A 17 11.10 -3.51 3.18
CA LYS A 17 11.03 -4.02 1.80
C LYS A 17 9.58 -4.07 1.32
N THR A 18 8.66 -4.58 2.14
CA THR A 18 7.23 -4.61 1.80
C THR A 18 6.65 -3.21 1.58
N ALA A 19 7.02 -2.23 2.41
CA ALA A 19 6.61 -0.83 2.21
C ALA A 19 7.09 -0.29 0.85
N ASN A 20 8.35 -0.55 0.50
CA ASN A 20 8.94 -0.12 -0.78
C ASN A 20 8.29 -0.81 -1.99
N ASP A 21 8.00 -2.12 -1.87
CA ASP A 21 7.32 -2.88 -2.92
C ASP A 21 5.90 -2.33 -3.15
N ILE A 22 5.15 -2.03 -2.09
CA ILE A 22 3.82 -1.40 -2.16
C ILE A 22 3.92 -0.01 -2.83
N GLY A 23 4.91 0.81 -2.45
CA GLY A 23 5.13 2.11 -3.07
C GLY A 23 5.41 2.02 -4.57
N THR A 24 6.22 1.06 -4.98
CA THR A 24 6.56 0.82 -6.40
C THR A 24 5.34 0.37 -7.21
N ILE A 25 4.53 -0.53 -6.64
CA ILE A 25 3.28 -1.00 -7.26
C ILE A 25 2.31 0.17 -7.41
N ARG A 26 2.11 0.96 -6.34
CA ARG A 26 1.28 2.17 -6.38
C ARG A 26 1.72 3.11 -7.50
N ASP A 27 3.01 3.41 -7.59
CA ASP A 27 3.52 4.36 -8.60
C ASP A 27 3.34 3.85 -10.04
N SER A 28 3.44 2.53 -10.23
CA SER A 28 3.14 1.90 -11.52
C SER A 28 1.65 2.00 -11.84
N MET A 29 0.78 1.74 -10.85
CA MET A 29 -0.67 1.81 -11.03
C MET A 29 -1.16 3.22 -11.29
N VAL A 30 -0.58 4.25 -10.65
CA VAL A 30 -0.91 5.66 -10.96
C VAL A 30 -0.70 5.94 -12.46
N LYS A 31 0.42 5.49 -13.03
CA LYS A 31 0.72 5.70 -14.45
C LYS A 31 -0.26 4.97 -15.36
N GLU A 32 -0.64 3.74 -15.03
CA GLU A 32 -1.63 2.98 -15.80
C GLU A 32 -3.01 3.64 -15.76
N VAL A 33 -3.43 4.13 -14.59
CA VAL A 33 -4.69 4.86 -14.41
C VAL A 33 -4.70 6.15 -15.22
N ASP A 34 -3.61 6.92 -15.18
CA ASP A 34 -3.47 8.15 -15.95
C ASP A 34 -3.50 7.86 -17.46
N ALA A 35 -2.87 6.77 -17.91
CA ALA A 35 -2.93 6.35 -19.31
C ALA A 35 -4.37 6.00 -19.73
N ILE A 36 -5.12 5.27 -18.89
CA ILE A 36 -6.53 4.95 -19.13
C ILE A 36 -7.39 6.21 -19.23
N LYS A 37 -7.17 7.19 -18.34
CA LYS A 37 -7.86 8.49 -18.37
C LYS A 37 -7.60 9.24 -19.68
N ILE A 38 -6.34 9.30 -20.11
CA ILE A 38 -5.94 9.96 -21.37
C ILE A 38 -6.57 9.26 -22.58
N GLU A 39 -6.53 7.93 -22.64
CA GLU A 39 -7.16 7.17 -23.74
C GLU A 39 -8.68 7.39 -23.77
N ALA A 40 -9.33 7.46 -22.61
CA ALA A 40 -10.75 7.78 -22.50
C ALA A 40 -11.09 9.17 -23.05
N GLU A 41 -10.30 10.18 -22.68
CA GLU A 41 -10.47 11.56 -23.15
C GLU A 41 -10.24 11.67 -24.66
N ASN A 42 -9.30 10.88 -25.20
CA ASN A 42 -8.95 10.89 -26.62
C ASN A 42 -9.86 10.02 -27.50
N ALA A 43 -10.75 9.21 -26.91
CA ALA A 43 -11.68 8.33 -27.63
C ALA A 43 -12.84 9.10 -28.31
N THR A 44 -12.48 9.96 -29.26
CA THR A 44 -13.37 10.88 -29.99
C THR A 44 -14.09 10.23 -31.17
N HIS A 45 -13.81 8.95 -31.46
CA HIS A 45 -14.39 8.21 -32.58
C HIS A 45 -15.82 7.72 -32.31
N TRP A 46 -16.25 7.70 -31.05
CA TRP A 46 -17.62 7.36 -30.67
C TRP A 46 -18.57 8.55 -30.88
N GLN A 47 -19.79 8.27 -31.36
CA GLN A 47 -20.83 9.28 -31.55
C GLN A 47 -22.18 8.79 -31.02
N GLY A 48 -23.06 9.75 -30.67
CA GLY A 48 -24.43 9.45 -30.21
C GLY A 48 -24.47 8.62 -28.94
N GLU A 49 -25.38 7.64 -28.88
CA GLU A 49 -25.56 6.77 -27.71
C GLU A 49 -24.29 6.00 -27.33
N ALA A 50 -23.46 5.63 -28.31
CA ALA A 50 -22.22 4.90 -28.05
C ALA A 50 -21.19 5.75 -27.29
N ALA A 51 -21.12 7.06 -27.58
CA ALA A 51 -20.26 7.98 -26.83
C ALA A 51 -20.70 8.08 -25.37
N GLY A 52 -22.00 8.17 -25.10
CA GLY A 52 -22.54 8.22 -23.74
C GLY A 52 -22.27 6.94 -22.95
N LYS A 53 -22.43 5.76 -23.58
CA LYS A 53 -22.10 4.47 -22.95
C LYS A 53 -20.61 4.34 -22.66
N PHE A 54 -19.76 4.74 -23.60
CA PHE A 54 -18.31 4.74 -23.41
C PHE A 54 -17.91 5.66 -22.25
N GLN A 55 -18.42 6.89 -22.22
CA GLN A 55 -18.17 7.83 -21.13
C GLN A 55 -18.65 7.30 -19.77
N GLY A 56 -19.79 6.60 -19.73
CA GLY A 56 -20.30 5.96 -18.51
C GLY A 56 -19.34 4.89 -17.99
N VAL A 57 -18.94 3.95 -18.84
CA VAL A 57 -18.00 2.87 -18.48
C VAL A 57 -16.64 3.45 -18.07
N MET A 58 -16.12 4.43 -18.80
CA MET A 58 -14.85 5.06 -18.45
C MET A 58 -14.93 5.83 -17.13
N GLY A 59 -16.06 6.48 -16.83
CA GLY A 59 -16.29 7.12 -15.54
C GLY A 59 -16.26 6.11 -14.38
N GLU A 60 -16.90 4.96 -14.54
CA GLU A 60 -16.87 3.87 -13.55
C GLU A 60 -15.43 3.34 -13.33
N ILE A 61 -14.70 3.09 -14.42
CA ILE A 61 -13.30 2.65 -14.35
C ILE A 61 -12.45 3.66 -13.58
N VAL A 62 -12.59 4.95 -13.88
CA VAL A 62 -11.84 6.02 -13.19
C VAL A 62 -12.11 6.02 -11.69
N VAL A 63 -13.37 5.86 -11.27
CA VAL A 63 -13.75 5.81 -9.85
C VAL A 63 -13.13 4.60 -9.15
N GLU A 64 -13.19 3.42 -9.77
CA GLU A 64 -12.59 2.19 -9.21
C GLU A 64 -11.06 2.30 -9.11
N CYS A 65 -10.42 2.88 -10.13
CA CYS A 65 -9.00 3.16 -10.13
C CYS A 65 -8.59 4.11 -8.99
N ASP A 66 -9.32 5.20 -8.78
CA ASP A 66 -9.05 6.15 -7.69
C ASP A 66 -9.25 5.48 -6.31
N SER A 67 -10.25 4.60 -6.17
CA SER A 67 -10.48 3.80 -4.96
C SER A 67 -9.32 2.84 -4.66
N LEU A 68 -8.79 2.20 -5.70
CA LEU A 68 -7.65 1.29 -5.59
C LEU A 68 -6.36 2.02 -5.22
N LEU A 69 -6.10 3.18 -5.83
CA LEU A 69 -4.97 4.04 -5.48
C LEU A 69 -5.03 4.50 -4.02
N LYS A 70 -6.22 4.85 -3.52
CA LYS A 70 -6.43 5.18 -2.11
C LYS A 70 -6.12 3.99 -1.19
N THR A 71 -6.60 2.80 -1.55
CA THR A 71 -6.34 1.57 -0.77
C THR A 71 -4.84 1.28 -0.69
N LEU A 72 -4.11 1.40 -1.80
CA LEU A 72 -2.66 1.20 -1.85
C LEU A 72 -1.91 2.25 -1.03
N HIS A 73 -2.36 3.51 -1.07
CA HIS A 73 -1.82 4.57 -0.23
C HIS A 73 -2.00 4.26 1.26
N ASP A 74 -3.20 3.85 1.67
CA ASP A 74 -3.50 3.51 3.07
C ASP A 74 -2.72 2.27 3.53
N MET A 75 -2.56 1.26 2.67
CA MET A 75 -1.70 0.11 2.95
C MET A 75 -0.24 0.52 3.15
N GLY A 76 0.31 1.36 2.27
CA GLY A 76 1.68 1.86 2.40
C GLY A 76 1.89 2.62 3.71
N ALA A 77 0.97 3.52 4.06
CA ALA A 77 1.01 4.27 5.31
C ALA A 77 0.92 3.36 6.55
N ASN A 78 0.06 2.33 6.50
CA ASN A 78 -0.08 1.37 7.60
C ASN A 78 1.19 0.53 7.79
N VAL A 79 1.81 0.05 6.71
CA VAL A 79 3.06 -0.71 6.79
C VAL A 79 4.20 0.15 7.33
N GLU A 80 4.31 1.42 6.90
CA GLU A 80 5.31 2.36 7.42
C GLU A 80 5.09 2.65 8.91
N SER A 81 3.84 2.88 9.32
CA SER A 81 3.47 3.09 10.73
C SER A 81 3.84 1.88 11.59
N ASN A 82 3.49 0.67 11.13
CA ASN A 82 3.84 -0.57 11.82
C ASN A 82 5.36 -0.74 11.93
N SER A 83 6.12 -0.44 10.87
CA SER A 83 7.59 -0.49 10.88
C SER A 83 8.18 0.38 11.98
N LYS A 84 7.70 1.64 12.10
CA LYS A 84 8.15 2.57 13.16
C LYS A 84 7.83 2.07 14.55
N GLN A 85 6.66 1.47 14.75
CA GLN A 85 6.26 0.91 16.05
C GLN A 85 7.14 -0.28 16.46
N TYR A 86 7.45 -1.18 15.52
CA TYR A 86 8.36 -2.30 15.78
C TYR A 86 9.77 -1.81 16.13
N GLN A 87 10.31 -0.84 15.39
CA GLN A 87 11.62 -0.25 15.69
C GLN A 87 11.68 0.41 17.07
N ALA A 88 10.62 1.13 17.47
CA ALA A 88 10.52 1.73 18.79
C ALA A 88 10.48 0.66 19.90
N ALA A 89 9.67 -0.39 19.73
CA ALA A 89 9.58 -1.49 20.68
C ALA A 89 10.92 -2.24 20.82
N GLU A 90 11.64 -2.49 19.72
CA GLU A 90 12.98 -3.09 19.75
C GLU A 90 13.99 -2.21 20.51
N ALA A 91 13.95 -0.90 20.29
CA ALA A 91 14.82 0.05 21.00
C ALA A 91 14.53 0.08 22.51
N ASP A 92 13.26 0.07 22.90
CA ASP A 92 12.84 0.05 24.30
C ASP A 92 13.27 -1.26 24.99
N VAL A 93 13.09 -2.41 24.35
CA VAL A 93 13.56 -3.70 24.85
C VAL A 93 15.09 -3.71 24.99
N ALA A 94 15.81 -3.20 23.99
CA ALA A 94 17.27 -3.10 24.04
C ALA A 94 17.75 -2.18 25.17
N ALA A 95 17.04 -1.08 25.43
CA ALA A 95 17.33 -0.17 26.54
C ALA A 95 17.08 -0.83 27.90
N TYR A 96 15.98 -1.58 28.04
CA TYR A 96 15.65 -2.32 29.26
C TYR A 96 16.70 -3.39 29.58
N ILE A 97 17.15 -4.16 28.59
CA ILE A 97 18.20 -5.19 28.75
C ILE A 97 19.54 -4.55 29.16
N ARG A 98 19.83 -3.33 28.71
CA ARG A 98 21.08 -2.61 29.03
C ARG A 98 21.07 -1.91 30.39
N MET A 99 19.95 -1.89 31.13
CA MET A 99 19.93 -1.35 32.48
C MET A 99 20.71 -2.28 33.45
N PRO A 100 21.70 -1.76 34.19
CA PRO A 100 22.42 -2.55 35.18
C PRO A 100 21.45 -2.89 36.33
N GLY A 101 20.97 -4.14 36.36
CA GLY A 101 20.01 -4.65 37.35
C GLY A 101 18.86 -5.49 36.78
N ALA A 102 18.74 -5.66 35.46
CA ALA A 102 17.63 -6.39 34.82
C ALA A 102 17.71 -7.94 34.91
N THR A 103 18.59 -8.51 35.74
CA THR A 103 18.62 -9.95 36.01
C THR A 103 17.83 -10.24 37.29
N SER A 104 16.75 -11.01 37.15
CA SER A 104 16.08 -11.73 38.24
C SER A 104 17.06 -12.57 39.06
#